data_AF-F7QNE2-F1
#
_entry.id   AF-F7QNE2-F1
#
_cell.length_a   1.000
_cell.length_b   1.000
_cell.length_c   1.000
_cell.angle_alpha   90.00
_cell.angle_beta   90.00
_cell.angle_gamma   90.00
#
_symmetry.space_group_name_H-M   'P 1'
#
loop_
_entity.id
_entity.type
_entity.pdbx_description
1 polymer ?
#
loop_
_entity_poly.entity_id
_entity_poly.type
_entity_poly.pdbx_seq_one_letter_code
_entity_poly.pdbx_strand_id
1 'polypeptide(L)'
;MRISLIEEQAITARMAMVVGAEEFDRLFLGIQFGEVEGNILYAYCPDPESAEEIEERFSLHISIIASEILKKTVGIVMVLPRVTH
;
A
#
# COMPACT_ATOMS: atom_id res chain seq x y z
N MET A 1 -7.98 -12.58 -0.16
CA MET A 1 -9.01 -11.81 -0.88
C MET A 1 -8.30 -10.84 -1.78
N ARG A 2 -8.46 -10.99 -3.09
CA ARG A 2 -7.89 -10.03 -4.03
C ARG A 2 -8.68 -8.73 -3.95
N ILE A 3 -8.02 -7.59 -3.76
CA ILE A 3 -8.72 -6.31 -3.76
C ILE A 3 -9.09 -5.95 -5.20
N SER A 4 -10.22 -5.28 -5.38
CA SER A 4 -10.63 -4.79 -6.70
C SER A 4 -9.80 -3.58 -7.12
N LEU A 5 -9.74 -3.32 -8.42
CA LEU A 5 -9.07 -2.15 -8.97
C LEU A 5 -9.60 -0.83 -8.37
N ILE A 6 -10.90 -0.75 -8.09
CA ILE A 6 -11.53 0.45 -7.51
C ILE A 6 -11.05 0.66 -6.07
N GLU A 7 -10.96 -0.41 -5.28
CA GLU A 7 -10.46 -0.34 -3.91
C GLU A 7 -8.97 0.03 -3.88
N GLU A 8 -8.16 -0.58 -4.75
CA GLU A 8 -6.75 -0.24 -4.93
C GLU A 8 -6.56 1.25 -5.26
N GLN A 9 -7.31 1.75 -6.24
CA GLN A 9 -7.27 3.16 -6.65
C GLN A 9 -7.69 4.08 -5.52
N ALA A 10 -8.70 3.69 -4.73
CA ALA A 10 -9.14 4.46 -3.57
C ALA A 10 -8.07 4.53 -2.47
N ILE A 11 -7.37 3.42 -2.20
CA ILE A 11 -6.27 3.38 -1.23
C ILE A 11 -5.13 4.29 -1.72
N THR A 12 -4.74 4.16 -2.98
CA THR A 12 -3.67 4.94 -3.61
C THR A 12 -3.97 6.44 -3.58
N ALA A 13 -5.19 6.84 -3.96
CA ALA A 13 -5.60 8.24 -3.96
C ALA A 13 -5.61 8.85 -2.55
N ARG A 14 -6.03 8.07 -1.53
CA ARG A 14 -5.98 8.52 -0.15
C ARG A 14 -4.57 8.63 0.39
N MET A 15 -3.69 7.70 0.03
CA MET A 15 -2.27 7.79 0.38
C MET A 15 -1.63 9.04 -0.23
N ALA A 16 -1.94 9.38 -1.48
CA ALA A 16 -1.46 10.60 -2.13
C ALA A 16 -1.82 11.88 -1.33
N MET A 17 -3.03 11.92 -0.76
CA MET A 17 -3.45 13.03 0.11
C MET A 17 -2.69 13.07 1.43
N VAL A 18 -2.34 11.91 2.01
CA VAL A 18 -1.63 11.82 3.29
C VAL A 18 -0.15 12.19 3.14
N VAL A 19 0.53 11.68 2.11
CA VAL A 19 1.98 11.82 1.98
C VAL A 19 2.39 13.09 1.21
N GLY A 20 1.48 13.66 0.43
CA GLY A 20 1.75 14.81 -0.44
C GLY A 20 2.46 14.43 -1.73
N ALA A 21 2.56 15.38 -2.66
CA ALA A 21 3.00 15.10 -4.03
C ALA A 21 4.43 14.57 -4.14
N GLU A 22 5.38 15.14 -3.37
CA GLU A 22 6.80 14.77 -3.46
C GLU A 22 7.06 13.35 -2.95
N GLU A 23 6.53 12.99 -1.78
CA GLU A 23 6.68 11.64 -1.24
C GLU A 23 5.86 10.62 -2.04
N PHE A 24 4.71 11.04 -2.61
CA PHE A 24 3.94 10.16 -3.48
C PHE A 24 4.72 9.80 -4.74
N ASP A 25 5.31 10.80 -5.41
CA ASP A 25 6.12 10.59 -6.61
C ASP A 25 7.35 9.71 -6.32
N ARG A 26 8.00 9.93 -5.18
CA ARG A 26 9.22 9.20 -4.81
C ARG A 26 8.97 7.76 -4.39
N LEU A 27 7.97 7.51 -3.54
CA LEU A 27 7.77 6.21 -2.89
C LEU A 27 6.56 5.44 -3.40
N PHE A 28 5.47 6.12 -3.73
CA PHE A 28 4.21 5.47 -4.08
C PHE A 28 3.99 5.37 -5.59
N LEU A 29 4.87 5.97 -6.40
CA LEU A 29 4.79 5.84 -7.85
C LEU A 29 5.04 4.38 -8.25
N GLY A 30 4.04 3.77 -8.88
CA GLY A 30 4.11 2.35 -9.22
C GLY A 30 3.98 1.43 -8.01
N ILE A 31 3.41 1.86 -6.89
CA ILE A 31 2.92 0.93 -5.88
C ILE A 31 1.70 0.18 -6.42
N GLN A 32 1.54 -1.07 -6.01
CA GLN A 32 0.34 -1.87 -6.27
C GLN A 32 -0.15 -2.46 -4.95
N PHE A 33 -1.43 -2.30 -4.65
CA PHE A 33 -2.06 -2.98 -3.52
C PHE A 33 -2.73 -4.24 -4.05
N GLY A 34 -2.30 -5.41 -3.58
CA GLY A 34 -2.66 -6.70 -4.20
C GLY A 34 -3.79 -7.43 -3.49
N GLU A 35 -3.45 -8.20 -2.48
CA GLU A 35 -4.41 -9.03 -1.76
C GLU A 35 -4.34 -8.83 -0.26
N VAL A 36 -5.46 -9.19 0.39
CA VAL A 36 -5.55 -9.32 1.83
C VAL A 36 -5.68 -10.79 2.21
N GLU A 37 -4.68 -11.34 2.88
CA GLU A 37 -4.72 -12.69 3.47
C GLU A 37 -4.88 -12.58 4.99
N GLY A 38 -5.97 -13.10 5.53
CA GLY A 38 -6.31 -12.86 6.94
C GLY A 38 -6.47 -11.36 7.24
N ASN A 39 -5.53 -10.79 7.99
CA ASN A 39 -5.41 -9.36 8.34
C ASN A 39 -4.17 -8.67 7.71
N ILE A 40 -3.48 -9.34 6.79
CA ILE A 40 -2.25 -8.87 6.15
C ILE A 40 -2.62 -8.34 4.77
N LEU A 41 -2.30 -7.07 4.48
CA LEU A 41 -2.35 -6.49 3.14
C LEU A 41 -0.97 -6.57 2.49
N TYR A 42 -0.93 -7.10 1.28
CA TYR A 42 0.28 -7.17 0.46
C TYR A 42 0.33 -5.97 -0.48
N ALA A 43 1.41 -5.20 -0.39
CA ALA A 43 1.72 -4.10 -1.29
C ALA A 43 3.02 -4.39 -2.05
N TYR A 44 3.11 -3.93 -3.30
CA TYR A 44 4.26 -4.17 -4.16
C TYR A 44 4.80 -2.86 -4.75
N CYS A 45 6.07 -2.57 -4.50
CA CYS A 45 6.77 -1.38 -5.00
C CYS A 45 7.89 -1.75 -5.99
N PRO A 46 8.43 -0.80 -6.77
CA PRO A 46 9.42 -1.09 -7.81
C PRO A 46 10.75 -1.64 -7.28
N ASP A 47 11.23 -1.15 -6.13
CA ASP A 47 12.55 -1.46 -5.60
C ASP A 47 12.52 -1.76 -4.08
N PRO A 48 13.56 -2.46 -3.56
CA PRO A 48 13.61 -2.85 -2.14
C PRO A 48 13.78 -1.67 -1.16
N GLU A 49 14.47 -0.60 -1.56
CA GLU A 49 14.73 0.55 -0.69
C GLU A 49 13.41 1.28 -0.41
N SER A 50 12.62 1.51 -1.45
CA SER A 50 11.25 2.03 -1.33
C SER A 50 10.36 1.09 -0.51
N ALA A 51 10.53 -0.24 -0.62
CA ALA A 51 9.73 -1.21 0.13
C ALA A 51 9.91 -1.03 1.64
N GLU A 52 11.17 -1.05 2.07
CA GLU A 52 11.57 -0.90 3.46
C GLU A 52 11.09 0.44 4.01
N GLU A 53 11.30 1.52 3.26
CA GLU A 53 10.92 2.86 3.71
C GLU A 53 9.39 3.04 3.80
N ILE A 54 8.62 2.49 2.86
CA ILE A 54 7.14 2.51 2.93
C ILE A 54 6.66 1.69 4.11
N GLU A 55 7.25 0.52 4.33
CA GLU A 55 6.87 -0.36 5.43
C GLU A 55 7.13 0.30 6.78
N GLU A 56 8.29 0.93 6.97
CA GLU A 56 8.67 1.59 8.21
C GLU A 56 7.83 2.86 8.47
N ARG A 57 7.68 3.72 7.46
CA ARG A 57 7.09 5.06 7.65
C ARG A 57 5.57 5.08 7.50
N PHE A 58 4.99 4.22 6.66
CA PHE A 58 3.61 4.38 6.19
C PHE A 58 2.70 3.17 6.44
N SER A 59 3.19 2.04 6.93
CA SER A 59 2.35 0.85 7.20
C SER A 59 1.11 1.12 8.05
N LEU A 60 1.24 1.94 9.10
CA LEU A 60 0.10 2.29 9.95
C LEU A 60 -0.96 3.14 9.19
N HIS A 61 -0.51 4.07 8.37
CA HIS A 61 -1.42 4.90 7.56
C HIS A 61 -2.14 4.05 6.51
N ILE A 62 -1.39 3.18 5.83
CA ILE A 62 -1.93 2.24 4.84
C ILE A 62 -2.95 1.30 5.50
N SER A 63 -2.65 0.75 6.68
CA SER A 63 -3.54 -0.19 7.37
C SER A 63 -4.87 0.45 7.76
N ILE A 64 -4.84 1.68 8.27
CA ILE A 64 -6.05 2.46 8.59
C ILE A 64 -6.86 2.74 7.32
N ILE A 65 -6.22 3.28 6.28
CA ILE A 65 -6.88 3.61 5.01
C ILE A 65 -7.50 2.38 4.36
N ALA A 66 -6.74 1.29 4.26
CA ALA A 66 -7.22 0.04 3.68
C ALA A 66 -8.35 -0.55 4.51
N SER A 67 -8.28 -0.47 5.84
CA SER A 67 -9.37 -0.98 6.70
C SER A 67 -10.69 -0.26 6.46
N GLU A 68 -10.63 1.06 6.29
CA GLU A 68 -11.80 1.90 6.04
C GLU A 68 -12.41 1.68 4.66
N ILE A 69 -11.57 1.47 3.64
CA ILE A 69 -12.01 1.23 2.26
C ILE A 69 -12.59 -0.18 2.11
N LEU A 70 -11.86 -1.19 2.58
CA LEU A 70 -12.24 -2.59 2.44
C LEU A 70 -13.33 -3.04 3.44
N LYS A 71 -13.72 -2.15 4.37
CA LYS A 71 -14.67 -2.44 5.46
C LYS A 71 -14.29 -3.68 6.27
N LYS A 72 -12.98 -3.90 6.43
CA LYS A 72 -12.40 -5.07 7.11
C LYS A 72 -11.10 -4.66 7.79
N THR A 73 -10.83 -5.18 8.98
CA THR A 73 -9.56 -4.92 9.68
C THR A 73 -8.35 -5.44 8.88
N VAL A 74 -7.48 -4.51 8.51
CA VAL A 74 -6.10 -4.75 8.06
C VAL A 74 -5.19 -4.36 9.22
N GLY A 75 -4.51 -5.35 9.80
CA GLY A 75 -3.65 -5.14 10.97
C GLY A 75 -2.16 -5.07 10.62
N ILE A 76 -1.77 -5.66 9.49
CA ILE A 76 -0.39 -5.74 9.03
C ILE A 76 -0.37 -5.34 7.56
N VAL A 77 0.63 -4.56 7.18
CA VAL A 77 0.94 -4.24 5.79
C VAL A 77 2.33 -4.80 5.54
N MET A 78 2.45 -5.65 4.52
CA MET A 78 3.74 -6.19 4.10
C MET A 78 4.06 -5.60 2.73
N VAL A 79 5.17 -4.90 2.63
CA VAL A 79 5.58 -4.21 1.41
C VAL A 79 6.73 -5.00 0.79
N LEU A 80 6.52 -5.48 -0.42
CA LEU A 80 7.47 -6.33 -1.12
C LEU A 80 7.98 -5.63 -2.38
N PRO A 81 9.27 -5.73 -2.72
CA PRO A 81 9.73 -5.32 -4.03
C PRO A 81 9.10 -6.21 -5.10
N ARG A 82 8.69 -5.63 -6.22
CA ARG A 82 8.29 -6.39 -7.41
C ARG A 82 9.51 -7.11 -7.93
N VAL A 83 9.45 -8.43 -7.95
CA VAL A 83 10.46 -9.23 -8.63
C VAL A 83 10.23 -9.08 -10.14
N THR A 84 10.94 -8.16 -10.78
CA THR A 84 11.06 -8.14 -12.24
C THR A 84 12.01 -9.27 -12.64
N HIS A 85 11.44 -10.36 -13.16
CA HIS A 85 12.21 -11.39 -13.87
C HIS A 85 12.75 -10.84 -15.20
#